data_AF-A0A8I5QJQ8-F1
#
_entry.id   AF-A0A8I5QJQ8-F1
#
_cell.length_a   1.000
_cell.length_b   1.000
_cell.length_c   1.000
_cell.angle_alpha   90.00
_cell.angle_beta   90.00
_cell.angle_gamma   90.00
#
_symmetry.space_group_name_H-M   'P 1'
#
loop_
_entity.id
_entity.type
_entity.pdbx_description
1 polymer ?
#
loop_
_entity_poly.entity_id
_entity_poly.type
_entity_poly.pdbx_seq_one_letter_code
_entity_poly.pdbx_strand_id
1 'polypeptide(L)' 'MAFWAGGSPSVVDYFPSEDFYRCGYCKNESGSRSNGMWAHSMTVQDYQDLIDRGWRRSGKYVYKPVMNQTCCPQYTIR' A
#
# COMPACT_ATOMS: atom_id res chain seq x y z
N MET A 1 0.47 27.18 8.39
CA MET A 1 -0.83 27.13 7.67
C MET A 1 -1.62 25.99 8.27
N ALA A 2 -2.86 26.27 8.65
CA ALA A 2 -3.62 25.58 9.68
C ALA A 2 -3.95 24.11 9.37
N PHE A 3 -3.96 23.24 10.38
CA PHE A 3 -4.96 22.18 10.48
C PHE A 3 -5.35 21.95 11.93
N TRP A 4 -6.54 22.44 12.28
CA TRP A 4 -7.38 21.79 13.28
C TRP A 4 -7.72 20.38 12.77
N ALA A 5 -7.63 19.36 13.61
CA ALA A 5 -8.59 18.25 13.56
C ALA A 5 -8.50 17.43 14.86
N GLY A 6 -9.54 17.51 15.68
CA GLY A 6 -9.83 16.53 16.73
C GLY A 6 -10.27 15.18 16.16
N GLY A 7 -9.49 14.63 15.22
CA GLY A 7 -9.65 13.28 14.68
C GLY A 7 -8.67 12.33 15.36
N SER A 8 -9.08 11.09 15.61
CA SER A 8 -8.18 10.06 16.15
C SER A 8 -6.99 9.87 15.20
N PRO A 9 -5.77 9.70 15.74
CA PRO A 9 -4.58 9.53 14.93
C PRO A 9 -4.66 8.28 14.05
N SER A 10 -3.92 8.29 12.95
CA SER A 10 -3.69 7.09 12.15
C SER A 10 -2.74 6.15 12.91
N VAL A 11 -3.19 4.91 13.12
CA VAL A 11 -2.43 3.86 13.80
C VAL A 11 -2.27 2.70 12.83
N VAL A 12 -1.02 2.43 12.45
CA VAL A 12 -0.67 1.41 11.45
C VAL A 12 0.47 0.52 11.94
N ASP A 13 0.39 -0.76 11.62
CA ASP A 13 1.54 -1.68 11.75
C ASP A 13 2.17 -1.85 10.37
N TYR A 14 3.46 -1.55 10.26
CA TYR A 14 4.19 -1.63 8.99
C TYR A 14 4.87 -3.00 8.82
N PHE A 15 4.69 -3.61 7.66
CA PHE A 15 5.26 -4.91 7.30
C PHE A 15 6.12 -4.74 6.04
N PRO A 16 7.45 -4.63 6.19
CA PRO A 16 8.34 -4.67 5.03
C PRO A 16 8.20 -6.03 4.35
N SER A 17 8.05 -6.04 3.02
CA SER A 17 8.05 -7.29 2.26
C SER A 17 9.47 -7.62 1.87
N GLU A 18 10.01 -8.66 2.51
CA GLU A 18 11.32 -9.25 2.16
C GLU A 18 11.15 -10.37 1.12
N ASP A 19 10.00 -11.04 1.14
CA ASP A 19 9.69 -12.17 0.27
C ASP A 19 9.06 -11.75 -1.07
N PHE A 20 9.20 -12.64 -2.05
CA PHE A 20 8.48 -12.61 -3.31
C PHE A 20 7.27 -13.54 -3.25
N TYR A 21 6.18 -13.10 -3.84
CA TYR A 21 4.93 -13.86 -3.96
C TYR A 21 4.66 -14.21 -5.42
N ARG A 22 3.79 -15.20 -5.60
CA ARG A 22 3.29 -15.59 -6.91
C ARG A 22 2.59 -14.41 -7.58
N CYS A 23 3.02 -14.10 -8.80
CA CYS A 23 2.44 -13.03 -9.60
C CYS A 23 1.03 -13.41 -10.06
N GLY A 24 0.04 -12.58 -9.72
CA GLY A 24 -1.35 -12.78 -10.15
C GLY A 24 -1.59 -12.66 -11.67
N TYR A 25 -0.66 -12.05 -12.42
CA TYR A 25 -0.80 -11.84 -13.87
C TYR A 25 -0.14 -12.96 -14.68
N CYS A 26 1.20 -13.02 -14.68
CA CYS A 26 1.95 -14.00 -15.47
C CYS A 26 2.14 -15.36 -14.75
N LYS A 27 1.66 -15.50 -13.51
CA LYS A 27 1.73 -16.73 -12.69
C LYS A 27 3.14 -17.17 -12.29
N ASN A 28 4.17 -16.34 -12.48
CA ASN A 28 5.52 -16.58 -11.96
C ASN A 28 5.48 -16.71 -10.43
N GLU A 29 6.10 -17.76 -9.87
CA GLU A 29 6.08 -18.08 -8.44
C GLU A 29 6.80 -17.01 -7.57
N SER A 30 7.78 -16.30 -8.12
CA SER A 30 8.54 -15.25 -7.42
C SER A 30 8.50 -13.91 -8.17
N GLY A 31 7.33 -13.56 -8.68
CA GLY A 31 7.16 -12.41 -9.58
C GLY A 31 6.57 -11.14 -8.96
N SER A 32 6.04 -11.19 -7.73
CA SER A 32 5.34 -10.06 -7.10
C SER A 32 5.95 -9.68 -5.76
N ARG A 33 6.23 -8.39 -5.56
CA ARG A 33 6.72 -7.86 -4.27
C ARG A 33 6.01 -6.55 -3.93
N SER A 34 5.59 -6.41 -2.67
CA SER A 34 4.84 -5.23 -2.22
C SER A 34 5.02 -4.99 -0.74
N ASN A 35 5.34 -3.75 -0.35
CA ASN A 35 5.36 -3.38 1.07
C ASN A 35 3.94 -3.24 1.58
N GLY A 36 3.68 -3.70 2.80
CA GLY A 36 2.35 -3.71 3.41
C GLY A 36 2.30 -2.93 4.71
N MET A 37 1.10 -2.53 5.09
CA MET A 37 0.78 -2.07 6.42
C MET A 37 -0.65 -2.48 6.78
N TRP A 38 -0.91 -2.70 8.06
CA TRP A 38 -2.25 -2.92 8.58
C TRP A 38 -2.74 -1.65 9.27
N ALA A 39 -3.81 -1.07 8.75
CA ALA A 39 -4.40 0.15 9.29
C ALA A 39 -5.48 -0.18 10.33
N HIS A 40 -5.17 0.03 11.61
CA HIS A 40 -6.15 -0.07 12.69
C HIS A 40 -7.09 1.14 12.68
N SER A 41 -6.50 2.31 12.48
CA SER A 41 -7.18 3.61 12.30
C SER A 41 -6.42 4.38 11.23
N MET A 42 -7.12 5.06 10.32
CA MET A 42 -6.49 5.90 9.31
C MET A 42 -7.40 7.07 8.98
N THR A 43 -6.84 8.28 9.01
CA THR A 43 -7.57 9.48 8.62
C THR A 43 -7.80 9.49 7.10
N VAL A 44 -8.85 10.17 6.67
CA VAL A 44 -9.15 10.31 5.24
C VAL A 44 -8.01 11.04 4.51
N GLN A 45 -7.40 12.04 5.16
CA GLN A 45 -6.28 12.79 4.58
C GLN A 45 -5.04 11.91 4.40
N ASP A 46 -4.66 11.14 5.42
CA ASP A 46 -3.51 10.22 5.31
C ASP A 46 -3.75 9.16 4.23
N TYR A 47 -4.99 8.66 4.13
CA TYR A 47 -5.34 7.72 3.07
C TYR A 47 -5.23 8.34 1.67
N GLN A 48 -5.66 9.59 1.50
CA GLN A 48 -5.53 10.33 0.25
C GLN A 48 -4.05 10.48 -0.14
N ASP A 49 -3.21 10.92 0.80
CA ASP A 49 -1.77 11.08 0.58
C ASP A 49 -1.09 9.75 0.22
N LEU A 50 -1.56 8.63 0.79
CA LEU A 50 -1.07 7.29 0.47
C LEU A 50 -1.46 6.88 -0.96
N ILE A 51 -2.73 7.06 -1.37
CA ILE A 51 -3.18 6.77 -2.73
C ILE A 51 -2.37 7.59 -3.75
N ASP A 52 -2.16 8.87 -3.49
CA ASP A 52 -1.44 9.74 -4.40
C ASP A 52 0.02 9.33 -4.60
N ARG A 53 0.60 8.63 -3.62
CA ARG A 53 1.93 8.01 -3.65
C ARG A 53 1.94 6.57 -4.17
N GLY A 54 0.81 6.07 -4.69
CA GLY A 54 0.67 4.76 -5.30
C GLY A 54 0.43 3.60 -4.32
N TRP A 55 0.00 3.89 -3.09
CA TRP A 55 -0.49 2.85 -2.18
C TRP A 55 -1.92 2.44 -2.56
N ARG A 56 -2.25 1.18 -2.27
CA ARG A 56 -3.55 0.55 -2.51
C ARG A 56 -4.08 -0.07 -1.23
N ARG A 57 -5.37 -0.41 -1.21
CA ARG A 57 -6.04 -0.96 -0.02
C ARG A 57 -6.94 -2.14 -0.34
N SER A 58 -6.90 -3.15 0.52
CA SER A 58 -7.78 -4.31 0.54
C SER A 58 -8.25 -4.53 1.99
N GLY A 59 -9.44 -4.03 2.33
CA GLY A 59 -9.94 -4.07 3.71
C GLY A 59 -9.14 -3.17 4.64
N LYS A 60 -8.52 -3.71 5.69
CA LYS A 60 -7.60 -2.96 6.58
C LYS A 60 -6.14 -3.02 6.12
N TYR A 61 -5.83 -3.86 5.15
CA TYR A 61 -4.49 -3.99 4.61
C TYR A 61 -4.25 -2.94 3.53
N VAL A 62 -3.15 -2.20 3.64
CA VAL A 62 -2.71 -1.17 2.69
C VAL A 62 -1.34 -1.57 2.16
N TYR A 63 -1.13 -1.54 0.85
CA TYR A 63 0.08 -2.07 0.24
C TYR A 63 0.55 -1.25 -0.96
N LYS A 64 1.86 -1.26 -1.21
CA LYS A 64 2.49 -0.60 -2.35
C LYS A 64 3.40 -1.59 -3.08
N PRO A 65 3.09 -1.94 -4.34
CA PRO A 65 3.96 -2.76 -5.16
C PRO A 65 5.33 -2.11 -5.38
N VAL A 66 6.38 -2.92 -5.32
CA VAL A 66 7.74 -2.52 -5.62
C VAL A 66 7.96 -2.72 -7.12
N MET A 67 7.67 -1.67 -7.89
CA MET A 67 7.51 -1.74 -9.36
C MET A 67 8.78 -2.18 -10.11
N ASN A 68 9.97 -1.91 -9.56
CA ASN A 68 11.26 -2.32 -10.14
C ASN A 68 11.63 -3.79 -9.84
N GLN A 69 10.89 -4.46 -8.96
CA GLN A 69 11.13 -5.85 -8.56
C GLN A 69 9.97 -6.77 -8.90
N THR A 70 8.79 -6.22 -9.19
CA THR A 70 7.60 -6.97 -9.62
C THR A 70 7.62 -7.14 -11.14
N CYS A 71 7.47 -8.37 -11.63
CA CYS A 71 7.55 -8.68 -13.05
C CYS A 71 6.36 -8.13 -13.88
N CYS A 72 5.20 -7.92 -13.25
CA CYS A 72 4.02 -7.32 -13.88
C CYS A 72 3.62 -6.08 -13.08
N PRO A 73 4.20 -4.91 -13.38
CA PRO A 73 3.98 -3.70 -12.60
C PRO A 73 2.51 -3.28 -12.69
N GLN A 74 1.89 -3.10 -11.53
CA GLN A 74 0.52 -2.66 -11.45
C GLN A 74 0.47 -1.13 -11.57
N TYR A 75 0.25 -0.60 -12.77
CA TYR A 75 0.04 0.84 -12.95
C TYR A 75 -1.40 1.21 -12.63
N THR A 76 -1.59 2.29 -11.88
CA THR A 76 -2.92 2.87 -11.65
C THR A 76 -3.36 3.63 -12.89
N ILE A 77 -4.61 3.42 -13.32
CA ILE A 77 -5.29 4.31 -14.26
C ILE A 77 -5.63 5.58 -13.48
N ARG A 78 -5.22 6.75 -13.97
CA ARG A 78 -5.64 8.06 -13.44
C ARG A 78 -6.60 8.69 -14.42
#